data_AF-A0A971JMN5-F1
#
_entry.id   AF-A0A971JMN5-F1
#
_cell.length_a   1.000
_cell.length_b   1.000
_cell.length_c   1.000
_cell.angle_alpha   90.00
_cell.angle_beta   90.00
_cell.angle_gamma   90.00
#
_symmetry.space_group_name_H-M   'P 1'
#
loop_
_entity.id
_entity.type
_entity.pdbx_description
1 polymer ?
#
loop_
_entity_poly.entity_id
_entity_poly.type
_entity_poly.pdbx_seq_one_letter_code
_entity_poly.pdbx_strand_id
1 'polypeptide(L)'
;MKIEKVLIGAPWLTPEERVYIRKFLGAVHQLFLSSGVKDSPLLALRVVDVAVHLLLSRRQERALIPEEKCDGTPELSGALADQIGKGRERLRKAIKELEEACARLGSPVDTGIAGQMLPLVRQTSDLLHHTAPPAEDGDDERMDSLTSP
;
A
#
# COMPACT_ATOMS: atom_id res chain seq x y z
N MET A 1 4.85 3.75 -23.33
CA MET A 1 6.05 2.89 -23.28
C MET A 1 5.61 1.54 -22.73
N LYS A 2 6.05 0.40 -23.28
CA LYS A 2 5.60 -0.91 -22.78
C LYS A 2 6.37 -1.29 -21.50
N ILE A 3 6.23 -0.50 -20.44
CA ILE A 3 6.80 -0.76 -19.09
C ILE A 3 6.44 -2.18 -18.64
N GLU A 4 5.24 -2.62 -18.99
CA GLU A 4 4.74 -3.98 -18.78
C GLU A 4 5.70 -5.06 -19.32
N LYS A 5 6.41 -4.82 -20.43
CA LYS A 5 7.28 -5.83 -21.04
C LYS A 5 8.55 -6.13 -20.26
N VAL A 6 9.01 -5.23 -19.37
CA VAL A 6 10.29 -5.41 -18.67
C VAL A 6 10.22 -6.54 -17.64
N LEU A 7 9.07 -6.72 -16.99
CA LEU A 7 8.89 -7.72 -15.94
C LEU A 7 8.09 -8.95 -16.38
N ILE A 8 7.39 -8.91 -17.52
CA ILE A 8 6.56 -10.03 -18.03
C ILE A 8 7.34 -11.33 -18.21
N GLY A 9 8.66 -11.29 -18.47
CA GLY A 9 9.52 -12.46 -18.68
C GLY A 9 10.40 -12.88 -17.51
N ALA A 10 10.34 -12.20 -16.36
CA ALA A 10 11.27 -12.46 -15.25
C ALA A 10 11.01 -13.86 -14.63
N PRO A 11 11.97 -14.81 -14.66
CA PRO A 11 11.73 -16.19 -14.21
C PRO A 11 11.51 -16.30 -12.69
N TRP A 12 11.95 -15.31 -11.93
CA TRP A 12 11.85 -15.26 -10.47
C TRP A 12 10.50 -14.75 -9.94
N LEU A 13 9.55 -14.37 -10.83
CA LEU A 13 8.19 -13.95 -10.45
C LEU A 13 7.22 -15.12 -10.46
N THR A 14 6.46 -15.28 -9.37
CA THR A 14 5.33 -16.21 -9.34
C THR A 14 4.16 -15.71 -10.20
N PRO A 15 3.22 -16.58 -10.62
CA PRO A 15 2.05 -16.15 -11.40
C PRO A 15 1.22 -15.04 -10.71
N GLU A 16 1.01 -15.14 -9.40
CA GLU A 16 0.30 -14.12 -8.61
C GLU A 16 1.02 -12.78 -8.64
N GLU A 17 2.34 -12.80 -8.45
CA GLU A 17 3.17 -11.60 -8.44
C GLU A 17 3.18 -10.92 -9.80
N ARG A 18 3.14 -11.69 -10.90
CA ARG A 18 2.99 -11.12 -12.26
C ARG A 18 1.68 -10.37 -12.40
N VAL A 19 0.58 -10.90 -11.88
CA VAL A 19 -0.72 -10.23 -11.91
C VAL A 19 -0.66 -8.95 -11.07
N TYR A 20 -0.11 -9.03 -9.86
CA TYR A 20 0.04 -7.88 -8.96
C TYR A 20 0.89 -6.76 -9.60
N ILE A 21 2.07 -7.11 -10.11
CA ILE A 21 2.98 -6.16 -10.76
C ILE A 21 2.34 -5.57 -12.00
N ARG A 22 1.64 -6.35 -12.83
CA ARG A 22 0.93 -5.81 -13.99
C ARG A 22 -0.11 -4.77 -13.59
N LYS A 23 -0.89 -5.03 -12.54
CA LYS A 23 -1.86 -4.05 -12.00
C LYS A 23 -1.14 -2.78 -11.50
N PHE A 24 -0.05 -2.94 -10.77
CA PHE A 24 0.76 -1.82 -10.28
C PHE A 24 1.32 -0.97 -11.43
N LEU A 25 1.97 -1.59 -12.42
CA LEU A 25 2.53 -0.91 -13.58
C LEU A 25 1.44 -0.21 -14.40
N GLY A 26 0.28 -0.85 -14.55
CA GLY A 26 -0.89 -0.24 -15.19
C GLY A 26 -1.38 1.00 -14.44
N ALA A 27 -1.46 0.95 -13.11
CA ALA A 27 -1.86 2.09 -12.28
C ALA A 27 -0.84 3.25 -12.36
N VAL A 28 0.47 2.96 -12.29
CA VAL A 28 1.51 3.99 -12.45
C VAL A 28 1.48 4.62 -13.84
N HIS A 29 1.27 3.81 -14.88
CA HIS A 29 1.12 4.33 -16.24
C HIS A 29 -0.09 5.25 -16.36
N GLN A 30 -1.25 4.88 -15.80
CA GLN A 30 -2.43 5.74 -15.77
C GLN A 30 -2.18 7.05 -15.00
N LEU A 31 -1.48 6.98 -13.87
CA LEU A 31 -1.08 8.17 -13.10
C LEU A 31 -0.23 9.11 -13.97
N PHE A 32 0.78 8.59 -14.66
CA PHE A 32 1.64 9.39 -15.52
C PHE A 32 0.89 10.01 -16.70
N LEU A 33 -0.01 9.25 -17.34
CA LEU A 33 -0.87 9.78 -18.40
C LEU A 33 -1.74 10.93 -17.87
N SER A 34 -2.38 10.75 -16.72
CA SER A 34 -3.25 11.77 -16.11
C SER A 34 -2.48 13.02 -15.66
N SER A 35 -1.20 12.86 -15.34
CA SER A 35 -0.31 13.94 -14.90
C SER A 35 0.50 14.56 -16.06
N GLY A 36 0.23 14.18 -17.31
CA GLY A 36 0.93 14.70 -18.48
C GLY A 36 2.42 14.35 -18.54
N VAL A 37 2.86 13.36 -17.76
CA VAL A 37 4.26 12.93 -17.70
C VAL A 37 4.59 12.20 -19.00
N LYS A 38 5.57 12.72 -19.74
CA LYS A 38 6.04 12.07 -20.96
C LYS A 38 6.76 10.77 -20.63
N ASP A 39 6.43 9.73 -21.38
CA ASP A 39 7.18 8.48 -21.35
C ASP A 39 8.66 8.73 -21.67
N SER A 40 9.53 8.21 -20.81
CA SER A 40 10.98 8.25 -20.99
C SER A 40 11.60 6.91 -20.57
N PRO A 41 12.62 6.40 -21.28
CA PRO A 41 13.32 5.18 -20.88
C PRO A 41 13.84 5.22 -19.44
N LEU A 42 14.31 6.39 -18.99
CA LEU A 42 14.77 6.58 -17.61
C LEU A 42 13.62 6.42 -16.61
N LEU A 43 12.44 6.94 -16.95
CA LEU A 43 11.26 6.81 -16.11
C LEU A 43 10.79 5.34 -16.03
N ALA A 44 10.87 4.61 -17.13
CA ALA A 44 10.59 3.16 -17.17
C ALA A 44 11.43 2.41 -16.14
N LEU A 45 12.74 2.67 -16.15
CA LEU A 45 13.69 2.02 -15.26
C LEU A 45 13.34 2.31 -13.80
N ARG A 46 13.02 3.57 -13.46
CA ARG A 46 12.63 3.94 -12.10
C ARG A 46 11.31 3.30 -11.66
N VAL A 47 10.33 3.19 -12.55
CA VAL A 47 9.08 2.48 -12.25
C VAL A 47 9.35 0.99 -11.98
N VAL A 48 10.25 0.37 -12.74
CA VAL A 48 10.66 -1.01 -12.53
C VAL A 48 11.39 -1.18 -11.19
N ASP A 49 12.27 -0.26 -10.82
CA ASP A 49 12.98 -0.30 -9.53
C ASP A 49 11.98 -0.23 -8.35
N VAL A 50 11.00 0.66 -8.43
CA VAL A 50 9.90 0.74 -7.44
C VAL A 50 9.12 -0.56 -7.40
N ALA A 51 8.76 -1.13 -8.55
CA ALA A 51 7.99 -2.37 -8.63
C ALA A 51 8.76 -3.56 -8.00
N VAL A 52 10.06 -3.66 -8.25
CA VAL A 52 10.93 -4.70 -7.67
C VAL A 52 11.04 -4.53 -6.16
N HIS A 53 11.32 -3.31 -5.67
CA HIS A 53 11.44 -3.07 -4.24
C HIS A 53 10.13 -3.28 -3.50
N LEU A 54 9.00 -2.90 -4.09
CA LEU A 54 7.67 -3.17 -3.54
C LEU A 54 7.42 -4.68 -3.41
N LEU A 55 7.81 -5.46 -4.41
CA LEU A 55 7.64 -6.91 -4.37
C LEU A 55 8.52 -7.55 -3.30
N LEU A 56 9.79 -7.18 -3.23
CA LEU A 56 10.72 -7.72 -2.25
C LEU A 56 10.27 -7.39 -0.81
N SER A 57 9.83 -6.16 -0.56
CA SER A 57 9.24 -5.79 0.73
C SER A 57 8.01 -6.63 1.05
N ARG A 58 7.09 -6.81 0.10
CA ARG A 58 5.91 -7.66 0.31
C ARG A 58 6.23 -9.12 0.59
N ARG A 59 7.27 -9.67 -0.05
CA ARG A 59 7.73 -11.05 0.23
C ARG A 59 8.24 -11.18 1.66
N GLN A 60 9.03 -10.21 2.11
CA GLN A 60 9.55 -10.18 3.48
C GLN A 60 8.43 -9.98 4.50
N GLU A 61 7.44 -9.13 4.20
CA GLU A 61 6.26 -8.92 5.05
C GLU A 61 5.35 -10.16 5.09
N ARG A 62 5.19 -10.88 3.97
CA ARG A 62 4.45 -12.17 3.95
C ARG A 62 5.08 -13.20 4.88
N ALA A 63 6.40 -13.19 5.07
CA ALA A 63 7.06 -14.08 6.01
C ALA A 63 6.71 -13.78 7.48
N LEU A 64 6.00 -12.68 7.76
CA LEU A 64 5.45 -12.36 9.08
C LEU A 64 4.04 -12.92 9.30
N ILE A 65 3.35 -13.34 8.24
CA ILE A 65 2.01 -13.93 8.36
C ILE A 65 2.21 -15.38 8.80
N PRO A 66 1.76 -15.78 10.00
CA PRO A 66 1.81 -17.18 10.38
C PRO A 66 0.95 -17.97 9.40
N GLU A 67 1.53 -18.96 8.72
CA GLU A 67 0.72 -19.92 7.97
C GLU A 67 -0.23 -20.58 8.98
N GLU A 68 -1.52 -20.70 8.64
CA GLU A 68 -2.64 -21.18 9.48
C GLU A 68 -2.43 -22.56 10.16
N LYS A 69 -1.25 -23.18 10.01
CA LYS A 69 -0.89 -24.48 10.57
C LYS A 69 0.05 -24.46 11.77
N CYS A 70 0.57 -23.30 12.18
CA CYS A 70 1.41 -23.22 13.38
C CYS A 70 0.79 -22.31 14.43
N ASP A 71 0.37 -22.94 15.53
CA ASP A 71 -0.24 -22.35 16.74
C ASP A 71 0.77 -21.54 17.58
N GLY A 72 1.65 -20.79 16.92
CA GLY A 72 2.70 -20.01 17.54
C GLY A 72 2.74 -18.61 16.92
N THR A 73 2.71 -17.59 17.78
CA THR A 73 3.05 -16.21 17.40
C THR A 73 4.30 -16.24 16.52
N PRO A 74 4.29 -15.63 15.32
CA PRO A 74 5.45 -15.61 14.46
C PRO A 74 6.60 -14.99 15.25
N GLU A 75 7.63 -15.77 15.57
CA GLU A 75 8.83 -15.24 16.21
C GLU A 75 9.49 -14.29 15.22
N LEU A 76 9.23 -13.00 15.45
CA LEU A 76 9.76 -11.91 14.65
C LEU A 76 11.25 -11.80 14.96
N SER A 77 12.04 -12.63 14.28
CA SER A 77 13.50 -12.59 14.35
C SER A 77 13.98 -11.16 14.10
N GLY A 78 14.84 -10.62 14.99
CA GLY A 78 15.42 -9.30 14.81
C GLY A 78 16.10 -9.13 13.44
N ALA A 79 16.67 -10.22 12.89
CA ALA A 79 17.23 -10.21 11.55
C ALA A 79 16.16 -10.03 10.45
N LEU A 80 14.97 -10.63 10.59
CA LEU A 80 13.86 -10.43 9.66
C LEU A 80 13.30 -9.00 9.75
N ALA A 81 13.16 -8.47 10.97
CA ALA A 81 12.75 -7.09 11.21
C ALA A 81 13.70 -6.09 10.52
N ASP A 82 15.01 -6.29 10.65
CA ASP A 82 16.04 -5.47 10.01
C ASP A 82 15.98 -5.55 8.48
N GLN A 83 15.74 -6.74 7.93
CA GLN A 83 15.64 -6.94 6.49
C GLN A 83 14.40 -6.25 5.91
N ILE A 84 13.27 -6.30 6.62
CA ILE A 84 12.05 -5.56 6.27
C ILE A 84 12.31 -4.05 6.34
N GLY A 85 12.93 -3.57 7.42
CA GLY A 85 13.30 -2.16 7.57
C GLY A 85 14.15 -1.65 6.41
N LYS A 86 15.20 -2.40 6.04
CA LYS A 86 16.07 -2.10 4.90
C LYS A 86 15.31 -2.17 3.57
N GLY A 87 14.43 -3.14 3.39
CA GLY A 87 13.58 -3.28 2.20
C GLY A 87 12.69 -2.06 2.00
N ARG A 88 11.96 -1.66 3.05
CA ARG A 88 11.08 -0.48 3.04
C ARG A 88 11.85 0.81 2.79
N GLU A 89 13.06 0.93 3.34
CA GLU A 89 13.89 2.11 3.10
C GLU A 89 14.35 2.21 1.64
N ARG A 90 14.76 1.09 1.03
CA ARG A 90 15.08 1.04 -0.40
C ARG A 90 13.87 1.38 -1.28
N LEU A 91 12.68 0.92 -0.90
CA LEU A 91 11.44 1.29 -1.57
C LEU A 91 11.18 2.80 -1.51
N ARG A 92 11.32 3.42 -0.32
CA ARG A 92 11.18 4.89 -0.19
C ARG A 92 12.16 5.64 -1.08
N LYS A 93 13.42 5.20 -1.12
CA LYS A 93 14.45 5.80 -1.98
C LYS A 93 14.10 5.68 -3.46
N ALA A 94 13.64 4.51 -3.91
CA ALA A 94 13.22 4.30 -5.29
C ALA A 94 12.03 5.19 -5.69
N ILE A 95 11.06 5.36 -4.78
CA ILE A 95 9.92 6.28 -4.99
C ILE A 95 10.42 7.72 -5.12
N LYS A 96 11.29 8.17 -4.21
CA LYS A 96 11.87 9.52 -4.28
C LYS A 96 12.63 9.76 -5.59
N GLU A 97 13.43 8.79 -6.03
CA GLU A 97 14.17 8.88 -7.30
C GLU A 97 13.24 8.91 -8.52
N LEU A 98 12.09 8.24 -8.45
CA LEU A 98 11.04 8.30 -9.46
C LEU A 98 10.40 9.69 -9.50
N GLU A 99 10.05 10.26 -8.34
CA GLU A 99 9.49 11.61 -8.22
C GLU A 99 10.47 12.66 -8.76
N GLU A 100 11.75 12.57 -8.40
CA GLU A 100 12.80 13.44 -8.94
C GLU A 100 12.96 13.28 -10.46
N ALA A 101 12.78 12.06 -10.99
CA ALA A 101 12.82 11.83 -12.43
C ALA A 101 11.63 12.48 -13.15
N CYS A 102 10.43 12.44 -12.57
CA CYS A 102 9.26 13.17 -13.08
C CYS A 102 9.51 14.68 -13.07
N ALA A 103 10.01 15.22 -11.95
CA ALA A 103 10.31 16.65 -11.81
C ALA A 103 11.32 17.15 -12.87
N ARG A 104 12.39 16.37 -13.12
CA ARG A 104 13.40 16.70 -14.15
C ARG A 104 12.87 16.69 -15.58
N LEU A 105 11.81 15.93 -15.87
CA LEU A 105 11.21 15.87 -17.21
C LEU A 105 10.29 17.06 -17.51
N GLY A 106 10.16 18.03 -16.59
CA GLY A 106 9.31 19.20 -16.77
C GLY A 106 7.82 18.91 -16.56
N SER A 107 7.50 17.73 -16.04
CA SER A 107 6.16 17.30 -15.63
C SER A 107 6.23 16.90 -14.16
N PRO A 108 6.45 17.86 -13.23
CA PRO A 108 6.37 17.57 -11.82
C PRO A 108 4.99 16.97 -11.55
N VAL A 109 4.94 15.87 -10.79
CA VAL A 109 3.70 15.43 -10.17
C VAL A 109 3.42 16.48 -9.08
N ASP A 110 2.86 17.62 -9.50
CA ASP A 110 2.78 18.87 -8.71
C ASP A 110 1.92 18.73 -7.45
N THR A 111 1.15 17.65 -7.37
CA THR A 111 0.59 17.16 -6.11
C THR A 111 1.36 15.91 -5.76
N GLY A 112 2.39 16.03 -4.91
CA GLY A 112 3.08 14.86 -4.37
C GLY A 112 2.07 13.79 -3.96
N ILE A 113 2.36 12.51 -4.20
CA ILE A 113 1.40 11.40 -4.04
C ILE A 113 0.68 11.46 -2.67
N ALA A 114 1.38 11.94 -1.63
CA ALA A 114 0.80 12.22 -0.31
C ALA A 114 -0.39 13.21 -0.32
N GLY A 115 -0.34 14.27 -1.15
CA GLY A 115 -1.41 15.25 -1.31
C GLY A 115 -2.64 14.69 -2.06
N GLN A 116 -2.44 13.76 -2.99
CA GLN A 116 -3.56 13.07 -3.67
C GLN A 116 -4.17 11.96 -2.80
N MET A 117 -3.39 11.37 -1.91
CA MET A 117 -3.87 10.34 -0.96
C MET A 117 -4.56 10.95 0.27
N LEU A 118 -4.27 12.19 0.65
CA LEU A 118 -4.85 12.83 1.83
C LEU A 118 -6.40 12.87 1.85
N PRO A 119 -7.11 13.17 0.74
CA PRO A 119 -8.57 13.11 0.70
C PRO A 119 -9.09 11.67 0.85
N LEU A 120 -8.42 10.69 0.24
CA LEU A 120 -8.80 9.27 0.32
C LEU A 120 -8.61 8.71 1.73
N VAL A 121 -7.51 9.10 2.41
CA VAL A 121 -7.24 8.73 3.79
C VAL A 121 -8.27 9.35 4.74
N ARG A 122 -8.61 10.64 4.55
CA ARG A 122 -9.65 11.32 5.34
C ARG A 122 -11.02 10.67 5.14
N GLN A 123 -11.42 10.41 3.91
CA GLN A 123 -12.69 9.76 3.59
C GLN A 123 -12.79 8.34 4.17
N THR A 124 -11.68 7.59 4.16
CA THR A 124 -11.64 6.25 4.78
C THR A 124 -11.68 6.35 6.31
N SER A 125 -11.02 7.35 6.91
CA SER A 125 -11.07 7.62 8.35
C SER A 125 -12.50 7.96 8.81
N ASP A 126 -13.20 8.84 8.09
CA ASP A 126 -14.57 9.23 8.41
C ASP A 126 -15.53 8.03 8.31
N LEU A 127 -15.37 7.18 7.29
CA LEU A 127 -16.15 5.95 7.15
C LEU A 127 -15.91 4.96 8.31
N LEU A 128 -14.67 4.88 8.81
CA LEU A 128 -14.34 4.01 9.96
C LEU A 128 -14.84 4.58 11.29
N HIS A 129 -14.89 5.91 11.43
CA HIS A 129 -15.35 6.58 12.66
C HIS A 129 -16.87 6.78 12.74
N HIS A 130 -17.61 6.69 11.63
CA HIS A 130 -19.08 6.73 11.61
C HIS A 130 -19.77 5.36 11.69
N THR A 131 -19.00 4.27 11.82
CA THR A 131 -19.56 2.92 12.06
C THR A 131 -19.69 2.53 13.53
N ALA A 132 -19.40 3.42 14.48
CA ALA A 132 -19.88 3.22 15.85
C ALA A 132 -21.33 3.71 15.90
N PRO A 133 -22.36 2.85 16.01
CA PRO A 133 -23.67 3.34 16.38
C PRO A 133 -23.54 4.06 17.73
N PRO A 134 -24.29 5.16 17.95
CA PRO A 134 -24.34 5.77 19.27
C PRO A 134 -24.76 4.68 20.25
N ALA A 135 -23.99 4.52 21.33
CA ALA A 135 -24.48 3.79 22.48
C ALA A 135 -25.79 4.46 22.89
N GLU A 136 -26.89 3.71 22.87
CA GLU A 136 -28.12 4.15 23.50
C GLU A 136 -27.84 4.21 25.00
N ASP A 137 -27.47 5.40 25.47
CA ASP A 137 -27.56 5.78 26.87
C ASP A 137 -29.01 6.17 27.16
N GLY A 138 -29.60 5.47 28.14
CA GLY A 138 -30.77 5.92 28.91
C GLY A 138 -32.08 5.22 28.57
N ASP A 139 -32.59 4.40 29.48
CA ASP A 139 -33.49 4.95 30.49
C ASP A 139 -33.65 4.02 31.71
N ASP A 140 -33.21 4.55 32.84
CA ASP A 140 -33.51 4.11 34.20
C ASP A 140 -34.90 4.72 34.55
N GLU A 141 -35.97 3.94 34.41
CA GLU A 141 -37.26 4.26 35.03
C GLU A 141 -37.55 3.32 36.20
N ARG A 142 -37.35 3.89 37.38
CA ARG A 142 -37.96 3.50 38.66
C ARG A 142 -39.50 3.42 38.60
N MET A 143 -40.02 2.60 39.51
CA MET A 143 -41.41 2.45 40.01
C MET A 143 -42.30 1.55 39.13
N ASP A 144 -43.03 0.56 39.65
CA ASP A 144 -43.73 0.53 40.94
C ASP A 144 -44.08 -0.89 41.45
N SER A 145 -43.99 -1.04 42.77
CA SER A 145 -44.85 -1.78 43.72
C SER A 145 -45.70 -3.03 43.34
N LEU A 146 -45.66 -4.00 44.30
CA LEU A 146 -46.71 -4.95 44.77
C LEU A 146 -46.99 -6.25 43.98
N THR A 147 -46.63 -7.40 44.56
CA THR A 147 -47.55 -8.28 45.33
C THR A 147 -46.85 -9.59 45.75
N SER A 148 -46.91 -9.90 47.05
CA SER A 148 -46.69 -11.25 47.60
C SER A 148 -48.04 -11.92 47.87
N PRO A 149 -48.12 -13.26 47.82
CA PRO A 149 -48.98 -14.04 48.71
C PRO A 149 -48.22 -14.51 49.97
#